data_AF-R6YNZ5-F1
#
_entry.id   AF-R6YNZ5-F1
#
_cell.length_a   1.000
_cell.length_b   1.000
_cell.length_c   1.000
_cell.angle_alpha   90.00
_cell.angle_beta   90.00
_cell.angle_gamma   90.00
#
_symmetry.space_group_name_H-M   'P 1'
#
loop_
_entity.id
_entity.type
_entity.pdbx_description
1 polymer ?
#
loop_
_entity_poly.entity_id
_entity_poly.type
_entity_poly.pdbx_seq_one_letter_code
_entity_poly.pdbx_strand_id
1 'polypeptide(L)' 'MGKYINPFTDWGFKRLFGQEFSKDLLISFLNDLLEGELHVKDVTFKDKEQISINGFTY' A
#
# COMPACT_ATOMS: atom_id res chain seq x y z
N MET A 1 24.34 6.94 9.35
CA MET A 1 23.40 7.92 8.75
C MET A 1 22.04 7.25 8.59
N GLY A 2 21.04 7.64 9.39
CA GLY A 2 19.69 7.08 9.29
C GLY A 2 19.02 7.50 7.99
N LYS A 3 18.52 6.55 7.21
CA LYS A 3 17.64 6.85 6.08
C LYS A 3 16.23 7.05 6.62
N TYR A 4 15.80 8.29 6.71
CA TYR A 4 14.41 8.62 7.00
C TYR A 4 13.57 8.30 5.77
N ILE A 5 12.49 7.56 5.97
CA ILE A 5 11.53 7.22 4.91
C ILE A 5 10.32 8.09 5.14
N ASN A 6 9.96 8.90 4.14
CA ASN A 6 8.75 9.71 4.19
C ASN A 6 7.54 8.87 3.75
N PRO A 7 6.60 8.50 4.64
CA PRO A 7 5.42 7.71 4.30
C PRO A 7 4.46 8.43 3.35
N PHE A 8 4.54 9.77 3.25
CA PHE A 8 3.67 10.56 2.35
C PHE A 8 4.09 10.49 0.87
N THR A 9 5.22 9.85 0.55
CA THR A 9 5.64 9.63 -0.83
C THR A 9 5.18 8.25 -1.30
N ASP A 10 4.75 8.10 -2.56
CA ASP A 10 4.41 6.79 -3.14
C ASP A 10 5.48 5.72 -2.90
N TRP A 11 6.75 6.09 -3.01
CA TRP A 11 7.87 5.18 -2.78
C TRP A 11 7.99 4.80 -1.31
N GLY A 12 7.93 5.77 -0.40
CA GLY A 12 8.03 5.52 1.04
C GLY A 12 6.83 4.75 1.58
N PHE A 13 5.63 5.06 1.09
CA PHE A 13 4.41 4.34 1.42
C PHE A 13 4.50 2.87 0.97
N LYS A 14 4.88 2.60 -0.29
CA LYS A 14 5.11 1.22 -0.76
C LYS A 14 6.25 0.53 -0.01
N ARG A 15 7.28 1.27 0.40
CA ARG A 15 8.40 0.70 1.15
C ARG A 15 8.00 0.29 2.57
N LEU A 16 7.09 1.03 3.19
CA LEU A 16 6.62 0.80 4.56
C LEU A 16 5.42 -0.15 4.62
N PHE A 17 4.51 -0.05 3.65
CA PHE A 17 3.21 -0.73 3.63
C PHE A 17 3.00 -1.65 2.42
N GLY A 18 3.97 -1.77 1.50
CA GLY A 18 3.81 -2.55 0.27
C GLY A 18 4.16 -4.03 0.40
N GLN A 19 4.28 -4.56 1.62
CA GLN A 19 4.47 -5.99 1.87
C GLN A 19 3.28 -6.59 2.60
N GLU A 20 3.00 -7.87 2.40
CA GLU A 20 1.87 -8.55 3.06
C GLU A 20 1.93 -8.49 4.58
N PHE A 21 3.12 -8.58 5.18
CA PHE A 21 3.27 -8.49 6.65
C PHE A 21 2.91 -7.10 7.19
N SER A 22 3.04 -6.05 6.36
CA SER A 22 2.75 -4.67 6.75
C SER A 22 1.27 -4.30 6.58
N LYS A 23 0.44 -5.26 6.17
CA LYS A 23 -0.99 -5.09 5.95
C LYS A 23 -1.74 -4.69 7.21
N ASP A 24 -1.51 -5.40 8.33
CA ASP A 24 -2.13 -5.07 9.62
C ASP A 24 -1.68 -3.68 10.11
N LEU A 25 -0.41 -3.34 9.91
CA LEU A 25 0.11 -2.01 10.24
C LEU A 25 -0.54 -0.92 9.38
N LEU A 26 -0.74 -1.18 8.09
CA LEU A 26 -1.44 -0.28 7.19
C LEU A 26 -2.90 -0.08 7.62
N ILE A 27 -3.59 -1.16 7.98
CA ILE A 27 -4.97 -1.10 8.47
C ILE A 27 -5.05 -0.27 9.75
N SER A 28 -4.17 -0.53 10.72
CA SER A 28 -4.12 0.26 11.97
C SER A 28 -3.81 1.73 11.70
N PHE A 29 -2.87 2.02 10.81
CA PHE A 29 -2.52 3.39 10.43
C PHE A 29 -3.69 4.14 9.79
N LEU A 30 -4.40 3.48 8.86
CA LEU A 30 -5.57 4.07 8.21
C LEU A 30 -6.72 4.27 9.19
N ASN A 31 -6.95 3.34 10.11
CA ASN A 31 -7.97 3.47 11.14
C ASN A 31 -7.69 4.61 12.13
N ASP A 32 -6.42 4.83 12.48
CA ASP A 32 -6.00 5.95 13.32
C ASP A 32 -6.11 7.28 12.56
N LEU A 33 -5.73 7.29 11.27
CA LEU A 33 -5.81 8.47 10.41
C LEU A 33 -7.26 8.88 10.10
N LEU A 34 -8.17 7.91 9.99
CA LEU A 34 -9.57 8.09 9.63
C LEU A 34 -10.51 7.97 10.84
N GLU A 35 -9.97 8.05 12.06
CA GLU A 35 -10.74 7.94 13.29
C GLU A 35 -11.95 8.91 13.26
N GLY A 36 -13.14 8.37 13.53
CA GLY A 36 -14.39 9.15 13.54
C GLY A 36 -15.11 9.24 12.19
N GLU A 37 -14.44 8.94 11.08
CA GLU A 37 -15.03 8.99 9.73
C GLU A 37 -15.28 7.58 9.18
N LEU A 38 -14.23 6.74 9.14
CA LEU A 38 -14.26 5.46 8.45
C LEU A 38 -13.43 4.41 9.19
N HIS A 39 -13.92 3.16 9.19
CA HIS A 39 -13.19 2.03 9.75
C HIS A 39 -12.83 1.02 8.66
N VAL A 40 -11.53 0.91 8.39
CA VAL A 40 -10.95 -0.02 7.42
C VAL A 40 -10.88 -1.41 8.04
N LYS A 41 -11.69 -2.34 7.53
CA LYS A 41 -11.70 -3.76 7.97
C LYS A 41 -10.72 -4.64 7.23
N ASP A 42 -10.59 -4.44 5.93
CA ASP A 42 -9.66 -5.18 5.10
C ASP A 42 -9.09 -4.25 4.02
N VAL A 43 -7.84 -4.51 3.66
CA VAL A 43 -7.16 -3.84 2.56
C VAL A 43 -6.73 -4.95 1.61
N THR A 44 -6.80 -4.77 0.30
CA THR A 44 -6.21 -5.75 -0.63
C THR A 44 -5.21 -5.02 -1.51
N PHE A 45 -3.97 -5.48 -1.51
CA PHE A 45 -2.96 -4.97 -2.42
C PHE A 45 -3.35 -5.37 -3.83
N LYS A 46 -3.75 -4.40 -4.64
CA LYS A 46 -3.89 -4.60 -6.08
C LYS A 46 -2.48 -4.57 -6.68
N ASP A 47 -2.05 -5.70 -7.19
CA ASP A 47 -0.79 -5.81 -7.92
C ASP A 47 -0.81 -4.86 -9.12
N LYS A 48 0.29 -4.12 -9.34
CA LYS A 48 0.39 -3.13 -10.44
C LYS A 48 0.90 -3.75 -11.76
N GLU A 49 1.06 -5.07 -11.88
CA GLU A 49 1.50 -5.69 -13.14
C GLU A 49 0.63 -6.87 -13.62
N GLN A 50 -0.68 -6.66 -13.71
CA GLN A 50 -1.46 -7.32 -14.78
C GLN A 50 -1.66 -6.33 -15.95
N ILE A 51 -0.58 -5.67 -16.37
CA ILE A 51 -0.53 -5.14 -17.74
C ILE A 51 -0.46 -6.38 -18.62
N SER A 52 -1.59 -6.68 -19.26
CA SER A 52 -1.74 -7.79 -20.18
C SER A 52 -0.65 -7.75 -21.26
N ILE A 53 0.36 -8.60 -21.14
CA ILE A 53 1.22 -9.03 -22.25
C ILE A 53 0.45 -9.94 -23.23
N ASN A 54 -0.77 -9.56 -23.63
CA ASN A 54 -1.61 -10.35 -24.56
C ASN A 54 -2.18 -9.45 -25.67
N GLY A 55 -1.37 -8.53 -26.19
CA GLY A 55 -1.74 -7.63 -27.30
C GLY A 55 -0.88 -7.78 -28.56
N PHE A 56 0.09 -8.71 -28.58
CA PHE A 56 0.94 -8.96 -29.74
C PHE A 56 0.72 -10.38 -30.26
N THR A 57 -0.43 -10.61 -30.89
CA THR A 57 -0.63 -11.76 -31.77
C THR A 57 -0.25 -11.31 -33.18
N TYR A 58 0.77 -11.96 -33.76
CA TYR A 58 1.18 -11.81 -35.16
C TYR A 58 0.14 -12.37 -36.13
#